data_AF-A0A317HE95-F1
#
_entry.id   AF-A0A317HE95-F1
#
_cell.length_a   1.000
_cell.length_b   1.000
_cell.length_c   1.000
_cell.angle_alpha   90.00
_cell.angle_beta   90.00
_cell.angle_gamma   90.00
#
_symmetry.space_group_name_H-M   'P 1'
#
loop_
_entity.id
_entity.type
_entity.pdbx_description
1 polymer ?
#
loop_
_entity_poly.entity_id
_entity_poly.type
_entity_poly.pdbx_seq_one_letter_code
_entity_poly.pdbx_strand_id
1 'polypeptide(L)'
;MLDNLLQSSFRDLRRSLGSIIRAGLTGTLIGFVLTELFGLVIDGNWPSRIFVHFAALAFGLLLGYAASLTTATVLTVRGLRGATHQIEHMTRSAMGPGFHTADTVVDADAPQQHAG
;
A
#
# COMPACT_ATOMS: atom_id res chain seq x y z
N MET A 1 -3.04 10.22 -24.78
CA MET A 1 -1.96 9.71 -23.90
C MET A 1 -2.26 9.98 -22.43
N LEU A 2 -2.65 11.23 -22.08
CA LEU A 2 -3.18 11.59 -20.75
C LEU A 2 -4.41 10.78 -20.34
N ASP A 3 -5.38 10.56 -21.24
CA ASP A 3 -6.61 9.83 -20.90
C ASP A 3 -6.35 8.37 -20.50
N ASN A 4 -5.39 7.71 -21.19
CA ASN A 4 -4.99 6.35 -20.88
C ASN A 4 -4.30 6.25 -19.51
N LEU A 5 -3.51 7.26 -19.12
CA LEU A 5 -2.84 7.34 -17.82
C LEU A 5 -3.84 7.62 -16.69
N LEU A 6 -4.82 8.48 -16.93
CA LEU A 6 -5.90 8.74 -15.97
C LEU A 6 -6.77 7.50 -15.77
N GLN A 7 -7.10 6.79 -16.84
CA GLN A 7 -7.92 5.59 -16.78
C GLN A 7 -7.23 4.40 -16.10
N SER A 8 -5.90 4.25 -16.26
CA SER A 8 -5.12 3.27 -15.49
C SER A 8 -5.06 3.64 -14.01
N SER A 9 -4.78 4.91 -13.70
CA SER A 9 -4.71 5.41 -12.33
C SER A 9 -6.03 5.25 -11.58
N PHE A 10 -7.16 5.53 -12.23
CA PHE A 10 -8.49 5.31 -11.65
C PHE A 10 -8.80 3.84 -11.39
N ARG A 11 -8.33 2.95 -12.26
CA ARG A 11 -8.53 1.50 -12.11
C ARG A 11 -7.77 0.97 -10.90
N ASP A 12 -6.52 1.42 -10.74
CA ASP A 12 -5.67 1.03 -9.62
C ASP A 12 -6.17 1.62 -8.30
N LEU A 13 -6.64 2.87 -8.32
CA LEU A 13 -7.31 3.49 -7.18
C LEU A 13 -8.56 2.71 -6.77
N ARG A 14 -9.43 2.36 -7.73
CA ARG A 14 -10.65 1.59 -7.46
C ARG A 14 -10.34 0.20 -6.89
N ARG A 15 -9.30 -0.46 -7.39
CA ARG A 15 -8.85 -1.76 -6.89
C ARG A 15 -8.33 -1.65 -5.44
N SER A 16 -7.56 -0.60 -5.17
CA SER A 16 -7.00 -0.33 -3.83
C SER A 16 -8.11 -0.01 -2.83
N LEU A 17 -9.04 0.89 -3.19
CA LEU A 17 -10.22 1.19 -2.39
C LEU A 17 -11.07 -0.07 -2.13
N GLY A 18 -11.28 -0.90 -3.15
CA GLY A 18 -11.97 -2.18 -3.00
C GLY A 18 -11.29 -3.10 -1.98
N SER A 19 -9.96 -3.16 -1.97
CA SER A 19 -9.20 -3.94 -0.98
C SER A 19 -9.34 -3.37 0.43
N ILE A 20 -9.29 -2.05 0.59
CA ILE A 20 -9.43 -1.37 1.90
C ILE A 20 -10.82 -1.62 2.47
N ILE A 21 -11.86 -1.41 1.66
CA ILE A 21 -13.25 -1.63 2.08
C ILE A 21 -13.48 -3.09 2.44
N ARG A 22 -12.97 -4.05 1.66
CA ARG A 22 -13.06 -5.48 1.98
C ARG A 22 -12.38 -5.81 3.30
N ALA A 23 -11.15 -5.33 3.52
CA ALA A 23 -10.45 -5.53 4.78
C ALA A 23 -11.23 -4.96 5.97
N GLY A 24 -11.85 -3.80 5.79
CA GLY A 24 -12.73 -3.20 6.78
C GLY A 24 -13.95 -4.04 7.09
N LEU A 25 -14.70 -4.45 6.06
CA LEU A 25 -15.89 -5.28 6.23
C LEU A 25 -15.56 -6.62 6.88
N THR A 26 -14.46 -7.26 6.47
CA THR A 26 -13.98 -8.50 7.09
C THR A 26 -13.58 -8.28 8.54
N GLY A 27 -12.86 -7.20 8.85
CA GLY A 27 -12.51 -6.83 10.22
C GLY A 27 -13.75 -6.59 11.08
N THR A 28 -14.74 -5.86 10.56
CA THR A 28 -16.02 -5.63 11.26
C THR A 28 -16.74 -6.92 11.56
N LEU A 29 -16.85 -7.80 10.56
CA LEU A 29 -17.51 -9.09 10.73
C LEU A 29 -16.80 -9.95 11.79
N ILE A 30 -15.47 -10.05 11.72
CA ILE A 30 -14.67 -10.82 12.69
C ILE A 30 -14.83 -10.23 14.09
N GLY A 31 -14.71 -8.91 14.23
CA GLY A 31 -14.85 -8.24 15.53
C GLY A 31 -16.23 -8.45 16.14
N PHE A 32 -17.29 -8.32 15.33
CA PHE A 32 -18.66 -8.58 15.78
C PHE A 32 -18.84 -10.01 16.27
N VAL A 33 -18.42 -11.00 15.47
CA VAL A 33 -18.52 -12.43 15.82
C VAL A 33 -17.71 -12.74 17.08
N LEU A 34 -16.49 -12.22 17.20
CA LEU A 34 -15.65 -12.44 18.38
C LEU A 34 -16.29 -11.89 19.65
N THR A 35 -16.87 -10.68 19.60
CA THR A 35 -17.52 -10.09 20.78
C THR A 35 -18.78 -10.85 21.18
N GLU A 36 -19.60 -11.29 20.22
CA GLU A 36 -20.78 -12.14 20.49
C GLU A 36 -20.37 -13.48 21.11
N LEU A 37 -19.36 -14.14 20.54
CA LEU A 37 -18.84 -15.41 21.09
C LEU A 37 -18.27 -15.23 22.49
N PHE A 38 -17.59 -14.11 22.75
CA PHE A 38 -17.08 -13.81 24.08
C PHE A 38 -18.21 -13.59 25.10
N GLY A 39 -19.27 -12.90 24.70
CA GLY A 39 -20.49 -12.77 25.49
C GLY A 39 -21.12 -14.12 25.81
N LEU A 40 -21.24 -15.00 24.82
CA LEU A 40 -21.77 -16.36 24.99
C LEU A 40 -20.93 -17.20 25.95
N VAL A 41 -19.60 -17.12 25.88
CA VAL A 41 -18.70 -17.87 26.75
C VAL A 41 -18.77 -17.37 28.19
N ILE A 42 -18.95 -16.06 28.41
CA ILE A 42 -19.04 -15.48 29.76
C ILE A 42 -20.38 -15.78 30.41
N ASP A 43 -21.49 -15.52 29.69
CA ASP A 43 -22.83 -15.68 30.26
C ASP A 43 -23.33 -17.13 30.20
N GLY A 44 -22.63 -18.02 29.48
CA GLY A 44 -22.97 -19.44 29.32
C GLY A 44 -24.24 -19.70 28.50
N ASN A 45 -24.88 -18.64 27.99
CA ASN A 45 -26.05 -18.69 27.14
C ASN A 45 -26.00 -17.53 26.13
N TRP A 46 -26.88 -17.56 25.11
CA TRP A 46 -26.95 -16.46 24.14
C TRP A 46 -27.26 -15.13 24.85
N PRO A 47 -26.53 -14.04 24.59
CA PRO A 47 -26.75 -12.76 25.26
C PRO A 47 -28.17 -12.26 25.03
N SER A 48 -28.97 -12.13 26.10
CA SER A 48 -30.34 -11.57 26.02
C SER A 48 -30.36 -10.05 26.13
N ARG A 49 -29.26 -9.47 26.60
CA ARG A 49 -29.12 -8.03 26.82
C ARG A 49 -28.75 -7.34 25.51
N ILE A 50 -29.65 -6.52 25.01
CA ILE A 50 -29.47 -5.68 23.80
C ILE A 50 -28.14 -4.90 23.83
N PHE A 51 -27.69 -4.48 25.01
CA PHE A 51 -26.42 -3.77 25.18
C PHE A 51 -25.20 -4.55 24.65
N VAL A 52 -25.17 -5.87 24.79
CA VAL A 52 -24.05 -6.71 24.32
C VAL A 52 -23.95 -6.67 22.80
N HIS A 53 -25.08 -6.68 22.09
CA HIS A 53 -25.11 -6.56 20.64
C HIS A 53 -24.61 -5.19 20.16
N PHE A 54 -24.97 -4.10 20.86
CA PHE A 54 -24.44 -2.77 20.56
C PHE A 54 -22.94 -2.67 20.82
N ALA A 55 -22.45 -3.29 21.89
CA ALA A 55 -21.02 -3.35 22.18
C ALA A 55 -20.27 -4.17 21.10
N ALA A 56 -20.83 -5.30 20.67
CA ALA A 56 -20.29 -6.11 19.57
C ALA A 56 -20.24 -5.34 18.25
N LEU A 57 -21.29 -4.58 17.94
CA LEU A 57 -21.33 -3.73 16.75
C LEU A 57 -20.27 -2.61 16.82
N ALA A 58 -20.17 -1.93 17.95
CA ALA A 58 -19.18 -0.88 18.17
C ALA A 58 -17.74 -1.42 18.07
N PHE A 59 -17.47 -2.57 18.70
CA PHE A 59 -16.16 -3.21 18.66
C PHE A 59 -15.82 -3.73 17.26
N GLY A 60 -16.79 -4.34 16.57
CA GLY A 60 -16.67 -4.72 15.16
C GLY A 60 -16.27 -3.51 14.31
N LEU A 61 -17.01 -2.41 14.38
CA LEU A 61 -16.71 -1.20 13.61
C LEU A 61 -15.30 -0.65 13.90
N LEU A 62 -14.86 -0.66 15.16
CA LEU A 62 -13.51 -0.26 15.55
C LEU A 62 -12.45 -1.19 14.92
N LEU A 63 -12.65 -2.50 14.98
CA LEU A 63 -11.73 -3.48 14.41
C LEU A 63 -11.66 -3.35 12.87
N GLY A 64 -12.82 -3.18 12.22
CA GLY A 64 -12.90 -2.94 10.78
C GLY A 64 -12.24 -1.63 10.36
N TYR A 65 -12.40 -0.57 11.14
CA TYR A 65 -11.69 0.69 10.91
C TYR A 65 -10.17 0.50 11.00
N ALA A 66 -9.68 -0.18 12.04
CA ALA A 66 -8.26 -0.47 12.22
C ALA A 66 -7.70 -1.34 11.08
N ALA A 67 -8.44 -2.36 10.63
CA ALA A 67 -8.07 -3.21 9.50
C ALA A 67 -8.02 -2.44 8.17
N SER A 68 -8.99 -1.55 7.95
CA SER A 68 -9.03 -0.67 6.78
C SER A 68 -7.83 0.27 6.76
N LEU A 69 -7.55 0.92 7.90
CA LEU A 69 -6.44 1.86 8.05
C LEU A 69 -5.10 1.17 7.81
N THR A 70 -4.90 0.00 8.40
CA THR A 70 -3.68 -0.80 8.21
C THR A 70 -3.49 -1.17 6.74
N THR A 71 -4.56 -1.61 6.07
CA THR A 71 -4.52 -1.95 4.65
C THR A 71 -4.21 -0.73 3.79
N ALA A 72 -4.81 0.42 4.09
CA ALA A 72 -4.53 1.68 3.41
C ALA A 72 -3.06 2.07 3.57
N THR A 73 -2.51 2.01 4.78
CA THR A 73 -1.09 2.32 5.04
C THR A 73 -0.17 1.38 4.24
N VAL A 74 -0.43 0.07 4.25
CA VAL A 74 0.39 -0.91 3.50
C VAL A 74 0.34 -0.63 2.00
N LEU A 75 -0.83 -0.33 1.45
CA LEU A 75 -0.98 -0.01 0.03
C LEU A 75 -0.25 1.30 -0.32
N THR A 76 -0.35 2.32 0.52
CA THR A 76 0.36 3.60 0.33
C THR A 76 1.88 3.40 0.35
N VAL A 77 2.43 2.66 1.31
CA VAL A 77 3.87 2.37 1.40
C VAL A 77 4.35 1.57 0.18
N ARG A 78 3.57 0.57 -0.27
CA ARG A 78 3.89 -0.20 -1.48
C ARG A 78 3.83 0.68 -2.74
N GLY A 79 2.85 1.57 -2.84
CA GLY A 79 2.72 2.52 -3.94
C GLY A 79 3.91 3.49 -4.00
N LEU A 80 4.32 4.03 -2.86
CA LEU A 80 5.50 4.90 -2.75
C LEU A 80 6.77 4.18 -3.20
N ARG A 81 7.04 2.96 -2.71
CA ARG A 81 8.20 2.16 -3.14
C ARG A 81 8.19 1.88 -4.64
N GLY A 82 7.02 1.58 -5.21
CA GLY A 82 6.86 1.38 -6.65
C GLY A 82 7.22 2.64 -7.44
N ALA A 83 6.73 3.80 -7.02
CA ALA A 83 7.05 5.07 -7.65
C ALA A 83 8.55 5.41 -7.55
N THR A 84 9.17 5.18 -6.39
CA THR A 84 10.62 5.42 -6.20
C THR A 84 11.46 4.56 -7.13
N HIS A 85 11.16 3.26 -7.27
CA HIS A 85 11.87 2.40 -8.23
C HIS A 85 11.66 2.84 -9.67
N GLN A 86 10.48 3.33 -10.02
CA GLN A 86 10.22 3.82 -11.37
C GLN A 86 11.05 5.07 -11.69
N ILE A 87 11.18 5.99 -10.72
CA ILE A 87 12.07 7.15 -10.82
C ILE A 87 13.52 6.70 -10.92
N GLU A 88 13.97 5.76 -10.07
CA GLU A 88 15.32 5.20 -10.10
C GLU A 88 15.66 4.60 -11.49
N HIS A 89 14.74 3.81 -12.05
CA HIS A 89 14.91 3.25 -13.39
C HIS A 89 14.95 4.33 -14.48
N MET A 90 14.10 5.36 -14.41
CA MET A 90 14.12 6.48 -15.35
C MET A 90 15.44 7.25 -15.23
N THR A 91 15.90 7.56 -14.03
CA THR A 91 17.18 8.23 -13.76
C THR A 91 18.36 7.41 -14.26
N ARG A 92 18.36 6.08 -14.03
CA ARG A 92 19.41 5.18 -14.54
C ARG A 92 19.40 5.09 -16.06
N SER A 93 18.22 5.06 -16.67
CA SER A 93 18.07 5.06 -18.13
C SER A 93 18.49 6.40 -18.77
N ALA A 94 18.34 7.51 -18.04
CA ALA A 94 18.80 8.83 -18.49
C ALA A 94 20.32 8.99 -18.36
N MET A 95 20.93 8.39 -17.33
CA MET A 95 22.39 8.41 -17.15
C MET A 95 23.14 7.41 -18.05
N GLY A 96 22.51 6.29 -18.43
CA GLY A 96 23.15 5.19 -19.18
C GLY A 96 23.75 5.56 -20.57
N PRO A 97 23.12 6.42 -21.39
CA PRO A 97 23.71 6.84 -22.66
C PRO A 97 24.64 8.06 -22.53
N GLY A 98 24.38 8.97 -21.59
CA GLY A 98 25.08 10.26 -21.49
C GLY A 98 26.44 10.20 -20.78
N PHE A 99 26.61 9.30 -19.81
CA PHE A 99 27.89 9.15 -19.10
C PHE A 99 28.96 8.44 -19.93
N HIS A 100 28.58 7.49 -20.79
CA HIS A 100 29.55 6.83 -21.67
C HIS A 100 30.09 7.74 -22.77
N THR A 101 29.33 8.74 -23.22
CA THR A 101 29.84 9.75 -24.16
C THR A 101 30.73 10.80 -23.48
N ALA A 102 30.49 11.12 -22.20
CA ALA A 102 31.34 12.06 -21.47
C ALA A 102 32.69 11.44 -21.10
N ASP A 103 32.70 10.20 -20.60
CA ASP A 103 33.96 9.50 -20.29
C ASP A 103 34.80 9.21 -21.54
N THR A 104 34.18 8.89 -22.69
CA THR A 104 34.94 8.67 -23.93
C THR A 104 35.52 9.94 -24.55
N VAL A 105 34.91 11.11 -24.30
CA VAL A 105 35.47 12.40 -24.73
C VAL A 105 36.55 12.89 -23.76
N VAL A 106 36.41 12.60 -22.46
CA VAL A 106 37.42 12.96 -21.44
C VAL A 106 38.66 12.05 -21.52
N ASP A 107 38.51 10.75 -21.78
CA ASP A 107 39.67 9.85 -21.99
C ASP A 107 40.37 10.08 -23.33
N ALA A 108 39.70 10.66 -24.33
CA ALA A 108 40.33 11.06 -25.59
C ALA A 108 41.23 12.30 -25.46
N ASP A 109 41.04 13.10 -24.40
CA ASP A 109 41.79 14.34 -24.13
C ASP A 109 42.88 14.17 -23.05
N ALA A 110 43.04 12.95 -22.50
CA ALA A 110 44.15 12.64 -21.60
C ALA A 110 45.47 12.60 -22.40
N PRO A 111 46.38 13.59 -22.24
CA PRO A 111 47.64 13.58 -22.97
C PRO A 111 48.48 12.43 -22.44
N GLN A 112 49.04 11.64 -23.35
CA GLN A 112 50.01 10.58 -23.06
C GLN A 112 51.17 11.12 -22.20
N GLN A 113 51.09 10.98 -20.88
CA GLN A 113 52.25 11.02 -19.99
C GLN A 113 52.91 9.64 -19.93
N HIS A 114 53.38 9.16 -21.08
CA HIS A 114 54.34 8.07 -21.16
C HIS A 114 55.34 8.37 -22.26
N ALA A 115 56.33 9.20 -21.93
CA ALA A 115 57.60 9.25 -22.64
C ALA A 115 58.68 9.83 -21.72
N GLY A 116 59.67 9.01 -21.34
CA GLY A 116 60.90 9.44 -20.68
C GLY A 116 61.13 8.79 -19.33
#